data_AF-A0A194AME1-F1
#
_entry.id   AF-A0A194AME1-F1
#
_cell.length_a   1.000
_cell.length_b   1.000
_cell.length_c   1.000
_cell.angle_alpha   90.00
_cell.angle_beta   90.00
_cell.angle_gamma   90.00
#
_symmetry.space_group_name_H-M   'P 1'
#
loop_
_entity.id
_entity.type
_entity.pdbx_description
1 polymer ?
#
loop_
_entity_poly.entity_id
_entity_poly.type
_entity_poly.pdbx_seq_one_letter_code
_entity_poly.pdbx_strand_id
1 'polypeptide(L)'
;MGYQRETIQTAIQRFHRRYGNRTNCSAEILVDIIGNTQQENAQPTDDHNDTENSHNETNDLSTGDQLVAENRRLRRQRLCRVCQDKDANIAMLPCGHLLCCSDCAPAMRKCPACKAIVKGTVRTFLV
;
A
#
# COMPACT_ATOMS: atom_id res chain seq x y z
N MET A 1 28.78 14.18 9.72
CA MET A 1 27.63 14.73 8.96
C MET A 1 26.74 13.56 8.58
N GLY A 2 25.62 13.38 9.26
CA GLY A 2 24.71 12.25 9.06
C GLY A 2 23.48 12.40 9.93
N TYR A 3 22.39 11.71 9.59
CA TYR A 3 21.17 11.74 10.39
C TYR A 3 21.30 10.81 11.61
N GLN A 4 20.75 11.24 12.74
CA GLN A 4 20.69 10.43 13.95
C GLN A 4 19.78 9.20 13.72
N ARG A 5 20.13 8.07 14.37
CA ARG A 5 19.44 6.79 14.19
C ARG A 5 17.94 6.92 14.53
N GLU A 6 17.63 7.69 15.56
CA GLU A 6 16.28 7.95 16.06
C GLU A 6 15.43 8.69 15.01
N THR A 7 16.04 9.67 14.31
CA THR A 7 15.38 10.41 13.23
C THR A 7 15.05 9.49 12.06
N ILE A 8 15.99 8.61 11.68
CA ILE A 8 15.80 7.63 10.61
C ILE A 8 14.71 6.62 10.97
N GLN A 9 14.72 6.09 12.19
CA GLN A 9 13.69 5.15 12.66
C GLN A 9 12.29 5.79 12.65
N THR A 10 12.20 7.04 13.11
CA THR A 10 10.94 7.80 13.08
C THR A 10 10.45 8.03 11.65
N ALA A 11 11.37 8.35 10.72
CA ALA A 11 11.03 8.53 9.31
C ALA A 11 10.54 7.22 8.67
N ILE A 12 11.17 6.08 8.96
CA ILE A 12 10.73 4.76 8.49
C ILE A 12 9.35 4.42 9.03
N GLN A 13 9.09 4.62 10.33
CA GLN A 13 7.77 4.39 10.92
C GLN A 13 6.68 5.25 10.25
N ARG A 14 6.98 6.53 9.98
CA ARG A 14 6.07 7.42 9.25
C ARG A 14 5.85 6.98 7.81
N PHE A 15 6.89 6.51 7.13
CA PHE A 15 6.79 5.94 5.78
C PHE A 15 5.84 4.73 5.78
N HIS A 16 6.03 3.80 6.73
CA HIS A 16 5.18 2.62 6.84
C HIS A 16 3.73 2.98 7.16
N ARG A 17 3.51 4.01 7.99
CA ARG A 17 2.16 4.53 8.28
C ARG A 17 1.51 5.17 7.05
N ARG A 18 2.27 5.87 6.21
CA ARG A 18 1.77 6.61 5.04
C ARG A 18 1.60 5.75 3.79
N TYR A 19 2.45 4.75 3.60
CA TYR A 19 2.55 3.95 2.37
C TYR A 19 2.35 2.44 2.59
N GLY A 20 2.07 2.02 3.82
CA GLY A 20 2.00 0.62 4.21
C GLY A 20 3.39 -0.03 4.29
N ASN A 21 3.43 -1.35 4.42
CA ASN A 21 4.67 -2.12 4.59
C ASN A 21 5.47 -2.28 3.28
N ARG A 22 5.70 -1.19 2.54
CA ARG A 22 6.52 -1.19 1.32
C ARG A 22 8.00 -1.11 1.70
N THR A 23 8.83 -1.95 1.07
CA THR A 23 10.29 -1.93 1.26
C THR A 23 11.01 -0.96 0.33
N ASN A 24 10.30 -0.37 -0.65
CA ASN A 24 10.90 0.46 -1.69
C ASN A 24 10.59 1.93 -1.41
N CYS A 25 11.59 2.66 -0.91
CA CYS A 25 11.54 4.09 -0.64
C CYS A 25 12.58 4.80 -1.50
N SER A 26 12.15 5.74 -2.35
CA SER A 26 13.08 6.60 -3.10
C SER A 26 13.81 7.53 -2.12
N ALA A 27 15.07 7.86 -2.42
CA ALA A 27 15.87 8.78 -1.61
C ALA A 27 15.16 10.13 -1.40
N GLU A 28 14.44 10.63 -2.40
CA GLU A 28 13.66 11.87 -2.31
C GLU A 28 12.53 11.80 -1.27
N ILE A 29 11.82 10.67 -1.23
CA ILE A 29 10.71 10.44 -0.28
C ILE A 29 11.27 10.31 1.14
N LEU A 30 12.40 9.62 1.30
CA LEU A 30 13.04 9.47 2.60
C LEU A 30 13.51 10.84 3.14
N VAL A 31 14.11 11.67 2.28
CA VAL A 31 14.59 13.02 2.65
C VAL A 31 13.44 13.95 3.03
N ASP A 32 12.31 13.91 2.30
CA ASP A 32 11.11 14.70 2.62
C ASP A 32 10.52 14.31 3.99
N ILE A 33 10.44 13.01 4.29
CA ILE A 33 9.93 12.52 5.58
C ILE A 33 10.88 12.90 6.73
N ILE A 34 12.20 12.87 6.51
CA ILE A 34 13.19 13.30 7.49
C ILE A 34 13.10 14.82 7.72
N GLY A 35 12.91 15.61 6.65
CA GLY A 35 12.82 17.07 6.71
C GLY A 35 11.57 17.59 7.41
N ASN A 36 10.45 16.88 7.31
CA ASN A 36 9.15 17.30 7.86
C ASN A 36 8.88 16.72 9.26
N THR A 37 9.93 16.56 10.09
CA THR A 37 9.79 15.96 11.42
C THR A 37 8.95 16.78 12.42
N GLN A 38 8.61 18.04 12.13
CA GLN A 38 8.00 18.96 13.10
C GLN A 38 6.55 19.46 12.85
N GLN A 39 5.82 19.06 11.79
CA GLN A 39 4.41 19.49 11.64
C GLN A 39 3.50 18.38 11.10
N GLU A 40 2.81 17.70 12.04
CA GLU A 40 1.35 17.54 12.10
C GLU A 40 1.00 16.61 13.28
N ASN A 41 0.73 17.25 14.42
CA ASN A 41 -0.03 16.67 15.52
C ASN A 41 -1.51 16.95 15.21
N ALA A 42 -2.23 15.99 14.65
CA ALA A 42 -3.68 16.01 14.58
C ALA A 42 -4.23 14.58 14.64
N GLN A 43 -4.79 14.25 15.79
CA GLN A 43 -5.77 13.18 15.98
C GLN A 43 -7.03 13.89 16.52
N PRO A 44 -8.24 13.65 15.99
CA PRO A 44 -9.18 12.67 16.58
C PRO A 44 -10.13 12.03 15.51
N THR A 45 -10.99 11.01 15.68
CA THR A 45 -11.42 10.00 16.68
C THR A 45 -12.42 9.08 15.93
N ASP A 46 -12.47 7.79 16.28
CA ASP A 46 -13.57 6.77 16.27
C ASP A 46 -14.62 6.77 15.11
N ASP A 47 -15.16 5.67 14.59
CA ASP A 47 -15.32 4.30 15.10
C ASP A 47 -15.78 3.43 13.92
N HIS A 48 -15.20 2.25 13.74
CA HIS A 48 -15.90 0.99 13.43
C HIS A 48 -14.85 -0.13 13.48
N ASN A 49 -14.63 -0.52 14.73
CA ASN A 49 -14.37 -1.86 15.22
C ASN A 49 -14.45 -3.00 14.19
N ASP A 50 -13.29 -3.59 13.89
CA ASP A 50 -13.19 -5.03 13.65
C ASP A 50 -12.16 -5.58 14.64
N THR A 51 -12.62 -5.75 15.88
CA THR A 51 -12.06 -6.74 16.79
C THR A 51 -12.30 -8.11 16.18
N GLU A 52 -11.41 -8.57 15.30
CA GLU A 52 -11.20 -10.00 15.13
C GLU A 52 -10.15 -10.44 16.13
N ASN A 53 -10.65 -10.70 17.34
CA ASN A 53 -10.19 -11.84 18.10
C ASN A 53 -10.26 -13.08 17.19
N SER A 54 -9.12 -13.65 16.84
CA SER A 54 -9.06 -15.05 16.50
C SER A 54 -7.78 -15.64 17.06
N HIS A 55 -7.97 -16.18 18.25
CA HIS A 55 -7.55 -17.52 18.62
C HIS A 55 -6.19 -17.97 18.09
N ASN A 56 -5.30 -18.11 19.06
CA ASN A 56 -4.20 -19.06 19.07
C ASN A 56 -4.74 -20.49 18.86
N GLU A 57 -5.15 -20.82 17.63
CA GLU A 57 -5.31 -22.20 17.19
C GLU A 57 -4.03 -22.56 16.45
N THR A 58 -3.29 -23.48 17.04
CA THR A 58 -2.19 -24.20 16.38
C THR A 58 -2.77 -24.90 15.15
N ASN A 59 -2.78 -24.18 14.03
CA ASN A 59 -3.27 -24.67 12.76
C ASN A 59 -2.19 -25.60 12.22
N ASP A 60 -2.32 -26.89 12.54
CA ASP A 60 -1.61 -28.00 11.90
C ASP A 60 -2.14 -28.16 10.45
N LEU A 61 -2.07 -27.07 9.66
CA LEU A 61 -2.28 -27.13 8.22
C LEU A 61 -1.02 -27.71 7.61
N SER A 62 -1.21 -28.69 6.74
CA SER A 62 -0.12 -29.24 5.95
C SER A 62 0.60 -28.10 5.23
N THR A 63 1.92 -28.23 5.04
CA THR A 63 2.70 -27.25 4.27
C THR A 63 2.09 -26.99 2.89
N GLY A 64 1.44 -28.00 2.29
CA GLY A 64 0.71 -27.86 1.04
C GLY A 64 -0.44 -26.85 1.11
N ASP A 65 -1.26 -26.91 2.16
CA ASP A 65 -2.41 -26.01 2.32
C ASP A 65 -1.96 -24.56 2.57
N GLN A 66 -0.87 -24.37 3.31
CA GLN A 66 -0.26 -23.06 3.52
C GLN A 66 0.22 -22.45 2.20
N LEU A 67 0.86 -23.24 1.33
CA LEU A 67 1.31 -22.78 0.01
C LEU A 67 0.15 -22.45 -0.92
N VAL A 68 -0.94 -23.22 -0.87
CA VAL A 68 -2.16 -22.94 -1.66
C VAL A 68 -2.81 -21.65 -1.19
N ALA A 69 -2.96 -21.45 0.12
CA ALA A 69 -3.49 -20.23 0.70
C ALA A 69 -2.65 -19.01 0.31
N GLU A 70 -1.33 -19.16 0.37
CA GLU A 70 -0.38 -18.11 0.00
C GLU A 70 -0.45 -17.78 -1.49
N ASN A 71 -0.50 -18.78 -2.37
CA ASN A 71 -0.66 -18.54 -3.81
C ASN A 71 -1.97 -17.79 -4.11
N ARG A 72 -3.06 -18.15 -3.42
CA ARG A 72 -4.33 -17.45 -3.52
C ARG A 72 -4.22 -15.99 -3.07
N ARG A 73 -3.52 -15.74 -1.96
CA ARG A 73 -3.27 -14.39 -1.44
C ARG A 73 -2.47 -13.54 -2.44
N LEU A 74 -1.40 -14.10 -3.00
CA LEU A 74 -0.54 -13.44 -3.98
C LEU A 74 -1.30 -13.12 -5.29
N ARG A 75 -2.14 -14.05 -5.77
CA ARG A 75 -3.00 -13.79 -6.93
C ARG A 75 -4.00 -12.66 -6.67
N ARG A 76 -4.64 -12.65 -5.50
CA ARG A 76 -5.60 -11.59 -5.13
C ARG A 76 -4.96 -10.20 -5.08
N GLN A 77 -3.69 -10.08 -4.69
CA GLN A 77 -2.98 -8.79 -4.66
C GLN A 77 -2.80 -8.16 -6.04
N ARG A 78 -2.88 -8.96 -7.12
CA ARG A 78 -2.77 -8.47 -8.48
C ARG A 78 -4.11 -7.99 -9.06
N LEU A 79 -5.23 -8.27 -8.40
CA LEU A 79 -6.55 -7.91 -8.90
C LEU A 79 -6.80 -6.40 -8.78
N CYS A 80 -7.58 -5.88 -9.72
CA CYS A 80 -8.13 -4.54 -9.69
C CYS A 80 -8.85 -4.30 -8.37
N ARG A 81 -8.46 -3.26 -7.64
CA ARG A 81 -9.02 -2.94 -6.32
C ARG A 81 -10.47 -2.46 -6.38
N VAL A 82 -10.96 -2.14 -7.57
CA VAL A 82 -12.32 -1.66 -7.82
C VAL A 82 -13.26 -2.82 -8.13
N CYS A 83 -13.04 -3.57 -9.21
CA CYS A 83 -13.94 -4.67 -9.59
C CYS A 83 -13.57 -6.02 -8.97
N GLN A 84 -12.34 -6.19 -8.50
CA GLN A 84 -11.81 -7.47 -7.96
C GLN A 84 -11.95 -8.67 -8.90
N ASP A 85 -12.09 -8.42 -10.20
CA ASP A 85 -12.34 -9.43 -11.24
C ASP A 85 -11.14 -9.56 -12.21
N LYS A 86 -10.64 -8.43 -12.70
CA LYS A 86 -9.53 -8.37 -13.68
C LYS A 86 -8.23 -7.94 -13.01
N ASP A 87 -7.10 -8.40 -13.54
CA ASP A 87 -5.78 -7.93 -13.10
C ASP A 87 -5.63 -6.41 -13.24
N ALA A 88 -5.02 -5.78 -12.23
CA ALA A 88 -4.62 -4.39 -12.29
C ALA A 88 -3.53 -4.23 -13.36
N ASN A 89 -3.80 -3.36 -14.34
CA ASN A 89 -2.92 -3.13 -15.48
C ASN A 89 -2.78 -1.64 -15.86
N ILE A 90 -3.28 -0.74 -15.00
CA ILE A 90 -3.15 0.71 -15.18
C ILE A 90 -2.37 1.34 -14.03
N ALA A 91 -1.24 1.97 -14.36
CA ALA A 91 -0.49 2.83 -13.46
C ALA A 91 -1.05 4.27 -13.49
N MET A 92 -1.27 4.86 -12.32
CA MET A 92 -1.82 6.22 -12.19
C MET A 92 -0.73 7.28 -12.03
N LEU A 93 -0.67 8.24 -12.94
CA LEU A 93 0.32 9.32 -12.91
C LEU A 93 -0.17 10.53 -12.12
N PRO A 94 0.70 11.19 -11.32
CA PRO A 94 2.15 10.92 -11.19
C PRO A 94 2.53 9.87 -10.14
N CYS A 95 1.59 9.39 -9.32
CA CYS A 95 1.93 8.60 -8.13
C CYS A 95 2.41 7.16 -8.40
N GLY A 96 2.26 6.64 -9.61
CA GLY A 96 2.72 5.33 -10.05
C GLY A 96 1.98 4.11 -9.50
N HIS A 97 0.92 4.29 -8.69
CA HIS A 97 0.19 3.16 -8.12
C HIS A 97 -0.57 2.36 -9.19
N LEU A 98 -0.35 1.04 -9.20
CA LEU A 98 -0.99 0.07 -10.08
C LEU A 98 -2.09 -0.67 -9.31
N LEU A 99 -3.33 -0.23 -9.45
CA LEU A 99 -4.45 -0.70 -8.61
C LEU A 99 -5.74 -0.94 -9.39
N CYS A 100 -5.81 -0.53 -10.66
CA CYS A 100 -7.03 -0.61 -11.46
C CYS A 100 -6.78 -1.36 -12.76
N CYS A 101 -7.80 -2.06 -13.25
CA CYS A 101 -7.85 -2.53 -14.63
C CYS A 101 -8.23 -1.40 -15.59
N SER A 102 -8.11 -1.66 -16.89
CA SER A 102 -8.44 -0.74 -17.99
C SER A 102 -9.85 -0.20 -17.95
N ASP A 103 -10.80 -0.97 -17.40
CA ASP A 103 -12.22 -0.62 -17.46
C ASP A 103 -12.63 0.24 -16.26
N CYS A 104 -11.98 0.04 -15.11
CA CYS A 104 -12.25 0.81 -13.90
C CYS A 104 -11.47 2.14 -13.87
N ALA A 105 -10.27 2.19 -14.47
CA ALA A 105 -9.40 3.36 -14.40
C ALA A 105 -10.03 4.67 -14.94
N PRO A 106 -10.82 4.70 -16.03
CA PRO A 106 -11.41 5.94 -16.54
C PRO A 106 -12.33 6.68 -15.56
N ALA A 107 -12.96 5.96 -14.62
CA ALA A 107 -13.80 6.56 -13.59
C ALA A 107 -12.99 7.16 -12.42
N MET A 108 -11.69 6.87 -12.32
CA MET A 108 -10.87 7.27 -11.18
C MET A 108 -10.21 8.64 -11.39
N ARG A 109 -10.68 9.65 -10.64
CA ARG A 109 -10.07 11.00 -10.61
C ARG A 109 -8.93 11.14 -9.60
N LYS A 110 -8.90 10.27 -8.59
CA LYS A 110 -7.86 10.21 -7.56
C LYS A 110 -7.40 8.77 -7.39
N CYS A 111 -6.13 8.59 -7.04
CA CYS A 111 -5.58 7.28 -6.72
C CYS A 111 -6.27 6.68 -5.48
N PRO A 112 -6.82 5.45 -5.55
CA PRO A 112 -7.46 4.81 -4.39
C PRO A 112 -6.54 4.58 -3.20
N ALA A 113 -5.22 4.41 -3.42
CA ALA A 113 -4.26 4.19 -2.33
C ALA A 113 -3.78 5.50 -1.69
N CYS A 114 -3.29 6.45 -2.49
CA CYS A 114 -2.62 7.64 -1.95
C CYS A 114 -3.43 8.94 -2.11
N LYS A 115 -4.64 8.87 -2.67
CA LYS A 115 -5.56 10.01 -2.89
C LYS A 115 -5.02 11.11 -3.82
N ALA A 116 -3.82 10.94 -4.40
CA ALA A 116 -3.25 11.87 -5.37
C ALA A 116 -4.16 12.03 -6.60
N ILE A 117 -4.25 13.25 -7.14
CA ILE A 117 -5.02 13.53 -8.35
C ILE A 117 -4.38 12.79 -9.53
N VAL A 118 -5.21 12.06 -10.28
CA VAL A 118 -4.77 11.35 -11.49
C VAL A 118 -4.71 12.35 -12.64
N LYS A 119 -3.50 12.63 -13.12
CA LYS A 119 -3.26 13.52 -14.28
C LYS A 119 -3.18 12.74 -15.60
N GLY A 120 -2.93 11.44 -15.52
CA GLY A 120 -2.86 10.53 -16.66
C GLY A 120 -2.74 9.08 -16.22
N THR A 121 -2.88 8.17 -17.17
CA THR A 121 -2.80 6.73 -16.94
C THR A 121 -1.91 6.08 -17.98
N VAL A 122 -1.19 5.03 -17.59
CA VAL A 122 -0.36 4.22 -18.49
C VAL A 122 -0.75 2.76 -18.32
N ARG A 123 -0.98 2.07 -19.44
CA ARG A 123 -1.20 0.62 -19.43
C ARG A 123 0.12 -0.10 -19.26
N THR A 124 0.19 -0.97 -18.26
CA THR A 124 1.37 -1.78 -17.93
C THR A 124 1.16 -3.22 -18.37
N PHE A 125 2.24 -3.86 -18.82
CA PHE A 125 2.28 -5.29 -19.14
C PHE A 125 3.26 -5.95 -18.17
N LEU A 126 2.76 -6.76 -17.25
CA LEU A 126 3.58 -7.54 -16.34
C LEU A 126 3.91 -8.86 -17.02
N VAL A 127 5.19 -9.11 -17.23
CA VAL A 127 5.74 -10.33 -17.84
C VAL A 127 6.13 -11.31 -16.76
#